data_AF-A0A0A0EJR6-F1
#
_entry.id   AF-A0A0A0EJR6-F1
#
_cell.length_a   1.000
_cell.length_b   1.000
_cell.length_c   1.000
_cell.angle_alpha   90.00
_cell.angle_beta   90.00
_cell.angle_gamma   90.00
#
_symmetry.space_group_name_H-M   'P 1'
#
loop_
_entity.id
_entity.type
_entity.pdbx_description
1 polymer ?
#
loop_
_entity_poly.entity_id
_entity_poly.type
_entity_poly.pdbx_seq_one_letter_code
_entity_poly.pdbx_strand_id
1 'polypeptide(L)'
;MQCGWQIWEWPQVMVEAEFHAVWVSPEGQFVEITPKPHGEATILFVPDARRSYTGIAVDNVRMPVRDDLLICHFIKASEAIVQVMNRGECASQYGHVSVPAHEIEPLMMAQSFLGQSISSGLRDHDPCLCGSGGKYKRCHGRSFELAFGQQQ
;
A
#
# COMPACT_ATOMS: atom_id res chain seq x y z
N MET A 1 2.97 9.33 22.87
CA MET A 1 2.46 8.46 21.80
C MET A 1 3.50 7.38 21.55
N GLN A 2 3.05 6.16 21.25
CA GLN A 2 3.92 5.05 20.89
C GLN A 2 3.78 4.78 19.39
N CYS A 3 4.88 4.88 18.64
CA CYS A 3 4.91 4.53 17.22
C CYS A 3 5.13 3.03 17.03
N GLY A 4 4.69 2.52 15.90
CA GLY A 4 4.80 1.11 15.56
C GLY A 4 4.10 0.81 14.25
N TRP A 5 3.54 -0.39 14.18
CA TRP A 5 2.89 -0.91 13.00
C TRP A 5 1.49 -1.39 13.34
N GLN A 6 0.49 -0.88 12.63
CA GLN A 6 -0.81 -1.50 12.58
C GLN A 6 -0.80 -2.59 11.51
N ILE A 7 -1.31 -3.78 11.84
CA ILE A 7 -1.34 -4.91 10.91
C ILE A 7 -2.74 -5.03 10.30
N TRP A 8 -2.78 -5.04 8.98
CA TRP A 8 -3.96 -5.28 8.16
C TRP A 8 -3.82 -6.58 7.39
N GLU A 9 -4.94 -7.26 7.20
CA GLU A 9 -5.04 -8.43 6.33
C GLU A 9 -6.01 -8.13 5.20
N TRP A 10 -5.55 -8.33 3.96
CA TRP A 10 -6.44 -8.59 2.83
C TRP A 10 -6.46 -10.10 2.59
N PRO A 11 -7.55 -10.80 2.97
CA PRO A 11 -7.57 -12.27 2.98
C PRO A 11 -7.15 -12.86 1.64
N GLN A 12 -6.20 -13.81 1.68
CA GLN A 12 -5.64 -14.53 0.52
C GLN A 12 -4.87 -13.66 -0.49
N VAL A 13 -4.63 -12.38 -0.18
CA VAL A 13 -3.93 -11.44 -1.04
C VAL A 13 -2.61 -10.99 -0.39
N MET A 14 -2.68 -10.24 0.70
CA MET A 14 -1.48 -9.67 1.33
C MET A 14 -1.73 -9.36 2.81
N VAL A 15 -0.63 -9.26 3.55
CA VAL A 15 -0.58 -8.63 4.86
C VAL A 15 0.13 -7.29 4.73
N GLU A 16 -0.39 -6.25 5.37
CA GLU A 16 0.18 -4.91 5.33
C GLU A 16 0.44 -4.41 6.75
N ALA A 17 1.66 -3.93 6.98
CA ALA A 17 2.05 -3.22 8.18
C ALA A 17 2.07 -1.72 7.87
N GLU A 18 1.04 -1.01 8.35
CA GLU A 18 0.90 0.43 8.22
C GLU A 18 1.62 1.14 9.37
N PHE A 19 2.47 2.12 9.05
CA PHE A 19 3.12 2.91 10.09
C PHE A 19 2.07 3.70 10.87
N HIS A 20 2.00 3.45 12.18
CA HIS A 20 0.91 3.96 13.00
C HIS A 20 1.38 4.40 14.38
N ALA A 21 0.59 5.25 15.03
CA ALA A 21 0.84 5.71 16.38
C ALA A 21 -0.41 5.56 17.26
N VAL A 22 -0.22 5.02 18.46
CA VAL A 22 -1.26 4.92 19.48
C VAL A 22 -0.99 5.87 20.63
N TRP A 23 -2.04 6.33 21.29
CA TRP A 23 -1.90 7.00 22.57
C TRP A 23 -1.58 5.97 23.66
N VAL A 24 -0.75 6.36 24.62
CA VAL A 24 -0.44 5.53 25.80
C VAL A 24 -1.00 6.24 27.01
N SER A 25 -1.90 5.58 27.73
CA SER A 25 -2.50 6.15 28.94
C SER A 25 -1.48 6.29 30.07
N PRO A 26 -1.76 7.10 31.11
CA PRO A 26 -0.92 7.15 32.31
C PRO A 26 -0.70 5.78 32.96
N GLU A 27 -1.65 4.85 32.81
CA GLU A 27 -1.62 3.46 33.28
C GLU A 27 -0.92 2.50 32.29
N GLY A 28 -0.36 3.02 31.20
CA GLY A 28 0.38 2.25 30.20
C GLY A 28 -0.48 1.54 29.16
N GLN A 29 -1.79 1.84 29.06
CA GLN A 29 -2.68 1.19 28.10
C GLN A 29 -2.56 1.82 26.70
N PHE A 30 -2.59 0.99 25.65
CA PHE A 30 -2.63 1.48 24.27
C PHE A 30 -4.05 1.81 23.86
N VAL A 31 -4.27 3.03 23.37
CA VAL A 31 -5.56 3.52 22.90
C VAL A 31 -5.42 3.98 21.45
N GLU A 32 -6.22 3.36 20.59
CA GLU A 32 -6.46 3.84 19.24
C GLU A 32 -7.42 5.04 19.29
N ILE A 33 -6.99 6.16 18.71
CA ILE A 33 -7.78 7.40 18.67
C ILE A 33 -8.18 7.79 17.25
N THR A 34 -7.55 7.17 16.24
CA THR A 34 -7.83 7.44 14.83
C THR A 34 -9.03 6.60 14.39
N PRO A 35 -10.11 7.25 13.89
CA PRO A 35 -11.27 6.55 13.35
C PRO A 35 -10.85 5.55 12.26
N LYS A 36 -11.43 4.35 12.28
CA LYS A 36 -11.14 3.32 11.27
C LYS A 36 -12.19 3.31 10.17
N PRO A 37 -11.80 3.09 8.90
CA PRO A 37 -12.70 3.24 7.74
C PRO A 37 -13.96 2.38 7.81
N HIS A 38 -13.91 1.22 8.47
CA HIS A 38 -15.02 0.29 8.59
C HIS A 38 -15.53 0.12 10.04
N GLY A 39 -15.14 1.05 10.94
CA GLY A 39 -15.59 1.05 12.33
C GLY A 39 -15.00 -0.08 13.17
N GLU A 40 -13.82 -0.57 12.81
CA GLU A 40 -13.09 -1.60 13.53
C GLU A 40 -12.92 -1.22 15.01
N ALA A 41 -13.39 -2.07 15.92
CA ALA A 41 -13.34 -1.82 17.36
C ALA A 41 -11.95 -2.08 17.97
N THR A 42 -11.12 -2.88 17.30
CA THR A 42 -9.79 -3.27 17.76
C THR A 42 -8.85 -3.39 16.57
N ILE A 43 -7.58 -3.05 16.78
CA ILE A 43 -6.51 -3.25 15.81
C ILE A 43 -5.44 -4.18 16.39
N LEU A 44 -4.72 -4.89 15.51
CA LEU A 44 -3.47 -5.54 15.88
C LEU A 44 -2.33 -4.52 15.72
N PHE A 45 -1.70 -4.15 16.82
CA PHE A 45 -0.62 -3.16 16.86
C PHE A 45 0.67 -3.77 17.39
N VAL A 46 1.77 -3.53 16.66
CA VAL A 46 3.12 -3.95 17.02
C VAL A 46 3.95 -2.69 17.34
N PRO A 47 4.25 -2.39 18.61
CA PRO A 47 5.05 -1.22 18.96
C PRO A 47 6.49 -1.37 18.42
N ASP A 48 7.05 -0.28 17.89
CA ASP A 48 8.46 -0.21 17.47
C ASP A 48 9.10 1.02 18.11
N ALA A 49 9.73 0.82 19.28
CA ALA A 49 10.33 1.90 20.06
C ALA A 49 11.51 2.60 19.34
N ARG A 50 12.03 2.01 18.26
CA ARG A 50 13.10 2.61 17.45
C ARG A 50 12.57 3.61 16.42
N ARG A 51 11.26 3.66 16.21
CA ARG A 51 10.63 4.54 15.24
C ARG A 51 10.00 5.75 15.91
N SER A 52 10.13 6.89 15.24
CA SER A 52 9.42 8.12 15.55
C SER A 52 8.95 8.72 14.24
N TYR A 53 7.82 9.42 14.28
CA TYR A 53 7.35 10.18 13.13
C TYR A 53 8.14 11.49 13.03
N THR A 54 8.83 11.70 11.91
CA THR A 54 9.69 12.87 11.68
C THR A 54 9.05 13.89 10.74
N GLY A 55 7.74 13.81 10.52
CA GLY A 55 7.02 14.71 9.62
C GLY A 55 7.06 14.32 8.14
N ILE A 56 7.45 13.08 7.84
CA ILE A 56 7.45 12.51 6.48
C ILE A 56 6.66 11.21 6.53
N ALA A 57 5.83 10.96 5.51
CA ALA A 57 5.07 9.73 5.41
C ALA A 57 6.01 8.51 5.39
N VAL A 58 5.72 7.50 6.21
CA VAL A 58 6.46 6.24 6.21
C VAL A 58 5.67 5.26 5.37
N ASP A 59 6.31 4.69 4.34
CA ASP A 59 5.64 3.68 3.52
C ASP A 59 5.29 2.43 4.35
N ASN A 60 4.20 1.80 3.98
CA ASN A 60 3.75 0.58 4.59
C ASN A 60 4.58 -0.59 4.06
N VAL A 61 4.85 -1.55 4.93
CA VAL A 61 5.47 -2.80 4.51
C VAL A 61 4.37 -3.75 4.08
N ARG A 62 4.37 -4.14 2.80
CA ARG A 62 3.35 -5.02 2.22
C ARG A 62 3.99 -6.36 1.85
N MET A 63 3.39 -7.45 2.29
CA MET A 63 3.88 -8.80 2.03
C MET A 63 2.79 -9.63 1.33
N PRO A 64 3.03 -10.14 0.12
CA PRO A 64 2.08 -11.01 -0.55
C PRO A 64 1.98 -12.35 0.21
N VAL A 65 0.78 -12.91 0.34
CA VAL A 65 0.60 -14.24 0.99
C VAL A 65 0.81 -15.40 0.03
N ARG A 66 0.96 -15.13 -1.27
CA ARG A 66 1.16 -16.12 -2.34
C ARG A 66 1.94 -15.51 -3.50
N ASP A 67 2.58 -16.36 -4.30
CA ASP A 67 3.24 -15.96 -5.53
C ASP A 67 2.20 -15.62 -6.62
N ASP A 68 2.00 -14.33 -6.87
CA ASP A 68 1.09 -13.80 -7.89
C ASP A 68 1.59 -12.43 -8.37
N LEU A 69 1.88 -12.34 -9.67
CA LEU A 69 2.35 -11.11 -10.30
C LEU A 69 1.37 -9.94 -10.17
N LEU A 70 0.05 -10.18 -10.10
CA LEU A 70 -0.92 -9.10 -9.86
C LEU A 70 -0.68 -8.44 -8.50
N ILE A 71 -0.43 -9.24 -7.47
CA ILE A 71 -0.21 -8.75 -6.09
C ILE A 71 1.15 -8.06 -6.02
N CYS A 72 2.19 -8.67 -6.59
CA CYS A 72 3.51 -8.05 -6.66
C CYS A 72 3.48 -6.69 -7.36
N HIS A 73 2.82 -6.58 -8.51
CA HIS A 73 2.67 -5.30 -9.20
C HIS A 73 1.83 -4.30 -8.42
N PHE A 74 0.79 -4.75 -7.70
CA PHE A 74 -0.02 -3.88 -6.85
C PHE A 74 0.81 -3.26 -5.72
N ILE A 75 1.66 -4.07 -5.08
CA ILE A 75 2.59 -3.61 -4.04
C ILE A 75 3.55 -2.57 -4.62
N LYS A 76 4.21 -2.87 -5.75
CA LYS A 76 5.16 -1.94 -6.39
C LYS A 76 4.50 -0.63 -6.85
N ALA A 77 3.27 -0.67 -7.35
CA ALA A 77 2.51 0.54 -7.67
C ALA A 77 2.22 1.38 -6.43
N SER A 78 1.90 0.74 -5.31
CA SER A 78 1.67 1.39 -4.01
C SER A 78 2.93 2.05 -3.47
N GLU A 79 4.07 1.36 -3.53
CA GLU A 79 5.39 1.89 -3.14
C GLU A 79 5.79 3.09 -4.02
N ALA A 80 5.58 3.00 -5.33
CA ALA A 80 5.86 4.08 -6.27
C ALA A 80 5.02 5.34 -5.97
N ILE A 81 3.74 5.17 -5.60
CA ILE A 81 2.87 6.27 -5.18
C ILE A 81 3.46 7.00 -3.97
N VAL A 82 3.88 6.25 -2.94
CA VAL A 82 4.49 6.85 -1.75
C VAL A 82 5.81 7.54 -2.07
N GLN A 83 6.62 6.99 -2.98
CA GLN A 83 7.84 7.64 -3.46
C GLN A 83 7.58 8.99 -4.15
N VAL A 84 6.48 9.12 -4.91
CA VAL A 84 6.06 10.41 -5.50
C VAL A 84 5.59 11.37 -4.41
N MET A 85 4.75 10.91 -3.48
CA MET A 85 4.24 11.74 -2.37
C MET A 85 5.34 12.22 -1.42
N ASN A 86 6.41 11.45 -1.23
CA ASN A 86 7.55 11.80 -0.39
C ASN A 86 8.66 12.55 -1.11
N ARG A 87 8.44 13.03 -2.35
CA ARG A 87 9.47 13.71 -3.12
C ARG A 87 9.51 15.20 -2.82
N GLY A 88 10.71 15.70 -2.51
CA GLY A 88 10.98 17.13 -2.39
C GLY A 88 10.05 17.82 -1.38
N GLU A 89 9.41 18.91 -1.81
CA GLU A 89 8.50 19.70 -0.98
C GLU A 89 7.20 18.98 -0.61
N CYS A 90 6.86 17.87 -1.27
CA CYS A 90 5.66 17.08 -0.93
C CYS A 90 5.84 16.30 0.37
N ALA A 91 7.07 15.92 0.71
CA ALA A 91 7.38 15.07 1.86
C ALA A 91 6.96 15.67 3.21
N SER A 92 6.94 17.00 3.31
CA SER A 92 6.60 17.74 4.52
C SER A 92 5.19 18.34 4.50
N GLN A 93 4.41 18.09 3.45
CA GLN A 93 3.02 18.54 3.37
C GLN A 93 2.10 17.60 4.16
N TYR A 94 1.14 18.18 4.88
CA TYR A 94 0.16 17.44 5.67
C TYR A 94 -1.25 17.68 5.12
N GLY A 95 -2.08 16.65 5.14
CA GLY A 95 -3.44 16.71 4.62
C GLY A 95 -3.45 16.73 3.09
N HIS A 96 -3.80 17.86 2.48
CA HIS A 96 -3.84 17.98 1.03
C HIS A 96 -2.44 18.16 0.45
N VAL A 97 -1.89 17.11 -0.16
CA VAL A 97 -0.59 17.14 -0.85
C VAL A 97 -0.80 17.44 -2.33
N SER A 98 -0.10 18.44 -2.86
CA SER A 98 -0.16 18.79 -4.29
C SER A 98 1.02 18.14 -5.03
N VAL A 99 0.73 17.17 -5.88
CA VAL A 99 1.70 16.50 -6.77
C VAL A 99 1.34 16.72 -8.24
N PRO A 100 2.33 16.85 -9.14
CA PRO A 100 2.04 16.97 -10.57
C PRO A 100 1.26 15.76 -11.09
N ALA A 101 0.13 16.01 -11.76
CA ALA A 101 -0.78 14.99 -12.26
C ALA A 101 -0.07 13.89 -13.08
N HIS A 102 0.81 14.28 -14.00
CA HIS A 102 1.53 13.34 -14.86
C HIS A 102 2.48 12.38 -14.11
N GLU A 103 2.88 12.70 -12.87
CA GLU A 103 3.72 11.82 -12.04
C GLU A 103 2.87 10.82 -11.25
N ILE A 104 1.67 11.21 -10.82
CA ILE A 104 0.84 10.42 -9.89
C ILE A 104 -0.30 9.67 -10.57
N GLU A 105 -0.96 10.25 -11.57
CA GLU A 105 -2.13 9.67 -12.24
C GLU A 105 -1.85 8.30 -12.85
N PRO A 106 -0.74 8.07 -13.58
CA PRO A 106 -0.45 6.74 -14.14
C PRO A 106 -0.31 5.66 -13.07
N LEU A 107 0.28 6.02 -11.91
CA LEU A 107 0.47 5.10 -10.79
C LEU A 107 -0.86 4.79 -10.09
N MET A 108 -1.71 5.80 -9.88
CA MET A 108 -3.06 5.61 -9.33
C MET A 108 -3.93 4.75 -10.25
N MET A 109 -3.87 4.99 -11.57
CA MET A 109 -4.56 4.15 -12.56
C MET A 109 -4.05 2.71 -12.54
N ALA A 110 -2.74 2.51 -12.45
CA ALA A 110 -2.14 1.19 -12.33
C ALA A 110 -2.59 0.47 -11.05
N GLN A 111 -2.48 1.12 -9.88
CA GLN A 111 -2.90 0.57 -8.60
C GLN A 111 -4.39 0.22 -8.61
N SER A 112 -5.23 1.08 -9.16
CA SER A 112 -6.68 0.84 -9.30
C SER A 112 -6.97 -0.37 -10.19
N PHE A 113 -6.36 -0.46 -11.37
CA PHE A 113 -6.53 -1.60 -12.28
C PHE A 113 -6.10 -2.93 -11.63
N LEU A 114 -4.95 -2.92 -10.94
CA LEU A 114 -4.41 -4.10 -10.25
C LEU A 114 -5.30 -4.51 -9.08
N GLY A 115 -5.73 -3.54 -8.27
CA GLY A 115 -6.65 -3.76 -7.15
C GLY A 115 -8.00 -4.32 -7.60
N GLN A 116 -8.58 -3.77 -8.67
CA GLN A 116 -9.82 -4.30 -9.27
C GLN A 116 -9.66 -5.72 -9.80
N SER A 117 -8.52 -6.03 -10.43
CA SER A 117 -8.21 -7.38 -10.91
C SER A 117 -8.18 -8.37 -9.75
N ILE A 118 -7.47 -8.03 -8.66
CA ILE A 118 -7.37 -8.87 -7.46
C ILE A 118 -8.73 -9.03 -6.78
N SER A 119 -9.47 -7.93 -6.58
CA SER A 119 -10.82 -7.95 -5.98
C SER A 119 -11.84 -8.75 -6.79
N SER A 120 -11.62 -8.87 -8.10
CA SER A 120 -12.44 -9.71 -8.98
C SER A 120 -12.07 -11.20 -8.91
N GLY A 121 -11.12 -11.58 -8.05
CA GLY A 121 -10.64 -12.94 -7.88
C GLY A 121 -9.67 -13.42 -8.96
N LEU A 122 -9.20 -12.54 -9.84
CA LEU A 122 -8.28 -12.89 -10.93
C LEU A 122 -6.85 -13.10 -10.41
N ARG A 123 -6.12 -13.97 -11.10
CA ARG A 123 -4.71 -14.29 -10.86
C ARG A 123 -3.86 -14.02 -12.10
N ASP A 124 -2.53 -14.05 -11.92
CA ASP A 124 -1.54 -13.84 -12.99
C ASP A 124 -1.75 -14.66 -14.29
N HIS A 125 -2.33 -15.85 -14.15
CA HIS A 125 -2.57 -16.82 -15.23
C HIS A 125 -3.97 -16.75 -15.84
N ASP A 126 -4.86 -15.95 -15.24
CA ASP A 126 -6.21 -15.73 -15.74
C ASP A 126 -6.21 -14.68 -16.87
N PRO A 127 -7.28 -14.63 -17.69
CA PRO A 127 -7.46 -13.57 -18.67
C PRO A 127 -7.33 -12.18 -18.03
N CYS A 128 -6.60 -11.30 -18.70
CA CYS A 128 -6.37 -9.95 -18.23
C CYS A 128 -7.69 -9.16 -18.18
N LEU A 129 -7.90 -8.42 -17.09
CA LEU A 129 -9.10 -7.61 -16.87
C LEU A 129 -9.37 -6.57 -17.98
N CYS A 130 -8.37 -6.21 -18.78
CA CYS A 130 -8.55 -5.32 -19.92
C CYS A 130 -9.40 -5.87 -21.07
N GLY A 131 -9.77 -7.16 -21.04
CA GLY A 131 -10.62 -7.79 -22.05
C GLY A 131 -9.87 -8.24 -23.32
N SER A 132 -8.54 -8.25 -23.32
CA SER A 132 -7.74 -8.70 -24.49
C SER A 132 -7.84 -10.21 -24.77
N GLY A 133 -8.37 -11.00 -23.83
CA GLY A 133 -8.37 -12.47 -23.87
C GLY A 133 -7.02 -13.13 -23.57
N GLY A 134 -5.93 -12.36 -23.53
CA GLY A 134 -4.62 -12.86 -23.12
C GLY A 134 -4.48 -12.99 -21.60
N LYS A 135 -3.67 -13.94 -21.13
CA LYS A 135 -3.33 -14.07 -19.70
C LYS A 135 -2.70 -12.78 -19.18
N TYR A 136 -3.01 -12.36 -17.95
CA TYR A 136 -2.47 -11.13 -17.35
C TYR A 136 -0.96 -11.01 -17.53
N LYS A 137 -0.19 -12.03 -17.13
CA LYS A 137 1.29 -12.02 -17.22
C LYS A 137 1.88 -11.89 -18.62
N ARG A 138 1.06 -12.10 -19.66
CA ARG A 138 1.43 -11.93 -21.07
C ARG A 138 0.80 -10.69 -21.72
N CYS A 139 -0.03 -9.98 -20.98
CA CYS A 139 -0.69 -8.74 -21.37
C CYS A 139 -0.09 -7.59 -20.55
N HIS A 140 -0.89 -6.90 -19.73
CA HIS A 140 -0.46 -5.80 -18.87
C HIS A 140 0.66 -6.19 -17.90
N GLY A 141 0.76 -7.46 -17.50
CA GLY A 141 1.87 -7.94 -16.67
C GLY A 141 3.25 -7.65 -17.28
N ARG A 142 3.41 -7.68 -18.62
CA ARG A 142 4.68 -7.31 -19.27
C ARG A 142 5.00 -5.83 -19.15
N SER A 143 3.99 -4.98 -19.32
CA SER A 143 4.15 -3.53 -19.21
C SER A 143 4.51 -3.14 -17.77
N PHE A 144 3.86 -3.75 -16.79
CA PHE A 144 4.18 -3.52 -15.37
C PHE A 144 5.52 -4.11 -14.96
N GLU A 145 5.92 -5.26 -15.51
CA GLU A 145 7.27 -5.80 -15.28
C GLU A 145 8.34 -4.87 -15.85
N LEU A 146 8.12 -4.25 -17.01
CA LEU A 146 9.04 -3.25 -17.54
C LEU A 146 9.06 -1.97 -16.68
N ALA A 147 7.91 -1.54 -16.16
CA ALA A 147 7.80 -0.34 -15.34
C ALA A 147 8.39 -0.51 -13.93
N PHE A 148 8.25 -1.71 -13.34
CA PHE A 148 8.55 -1.96 -11.92
C PHE A 148 9.59 -3.06 -11.67
N GLY A 149 10.04 -3.78 -12.70
CA GLY A 149 10.98 -4.91 -12.59
C GLY A 149 12.44 -4.51 -12.35
N GLN A 150 12.78 -3.22 -12.47
CA GLN A 150 14.16 -2.73 -12.25
C GLN A 150 14.49 -2.35 -10.81
N GLN A 151 13.60 -2.62 -9.85
CA GLN A 151 13.88 -2.45 -8.42
C GLN A 151 14.08 -3.83 -7.77
N GLN A 152 15.28 -4.39 -7.94
CA GLN A 152 15.84 -5.46 -7.12
C GLN A 152 17.27 -5.09 -6.73
#